data_AF-A0A2V9QTY4-F1
#
_entry.id   AF-A0A2V9QTY4-F1
#
_cell.length_a   1.000
_cell.length_b   1.000
_cell.length_c   1.000
_cell.angle_alpha   90.00
_cell.angle_beta   90.00
_cell.angle_gamma   90.00
#
_symmetry.space_group_name_H-M   'P 1'
#
loop_
_entity.id
_entity.type
_entity.pdbx_description
1 polymer ?
#
loop_
_entity_poly.entity_id
_entity_poly.type
_entity_poly.pdbx_seq_one_letter_code
_entity_poly.pdbx_strand_id
1 'polypeptide(L)'
;PHLRAGKNVIAVLAYHYGCSNNYTRDARAGLFVQLDMSWDNKSRQVIGSDARWKVRQARGWRRDVGLVSNKVGVTEVYDANLDPANWAEPGFDDSSWEPPYVIPKDETPWSYLEPRQTPMMEEVEVFPSRVVKAG
;
A
#
# COMPACT_ATOMS: atom_id res chain seq x y z
N PRO A 1 -9.74 -16.60 -0.29
CA PRO A 1 -8.64 -17.11 0.56
C PRO A 1 -7.27 -16.94 -0.12
N HIS A 2 -6.39 -16.12 0.46
CA HIS A 2 -5.10 -15.75 -0.16
C HIS A 2 -3.89 -16.49 0.43
N LEU A 3 -4.03 -17.08 1.63
CA LEU A 3 -2.97 -17.88 2.25
C LEU A 3 -2.81 -19.23 1.55
N ARG A 4 -1.56 -19.67 1.43
CA ARG A 4 -1.16 -20.95 0.82
C ARG A 4 -0.33 -21.76 1.80
N ALA A 5 -0.26 -23.09 1.61
CA ALA A 5 0.70 -23.90 2.33
C ALA A 5 2.14 -23.47 1.96
N GLY A 6 3.03 -23.38 2.96
CA GLY A 6 4.42 -22.98 2.76
C GLY A 6 4.64 -21.46 2.86
N LYS A 7 5.57 -20.94 2.04
CA LYS A 7 6.00 -19.53 2.09
C LYS A 7 4.90 -18.62 1.52
N ASN A 8 4.52 -17.61 2.29
CA ASN A 8 3.60 -16.54 1.90
C ASN A 8 4.34 -15.20 1.97
N VAL A 9 3.87 -14.21 1.22
CA VAL A 9 4.35 -12.83 1.26
C VAL A 9 3.18 -11.90 1.52
N ILE A 10 3.37 -10.91 2.38
CA ILE A 10 2.49 -9.76 2.51
C ILE A 10 3.25 -8.58 1.93
N ALA A 11 2.69 -7.97 0.90
CA ALA A 11 3.28 -6.87 0.16
C ALA A 11 2.26 -5.72 0.10
N VAL A 12 2.73 -4.49 0.34
CA VAL A 12 1.86 -3.30 0.37
C VAL A 12 2.51 -2.14 -0.37
N LEU A 13 1.83 -1.60 -1.37
CA LEU A 13 2.17 -0.32 -1.97
C LEU A 13 1.44 0.78 -1.18
N ALA A 14 2.18 1.53 -0.36
CA ALA A 14 1.61 2.60 0.45
C ALA A 14 1.67 3.93 -0.30
N TYR A 15 0.52 4.60 -0.42
CA TYR A 15 0.41 5.90 -1.07
C TYR A 15 0.24 7.01 -0.04
N HIS A 16 1.17 7.96 -0.03
CA HIS A 16 1.11 9.16 0.81
C HIS A 16 1.09 10.40 -0.10
N TYR A 17 0.02 11.19 0.00
CA TYR A 17 -0.17 12.38 -0.84
C TYR A 17 0.93 13.44 -0.66
N GLY A 18 1.45 13.61 0.56
CA GLY A 18 2.43 14.68 0.88
C GLY A 18 1.88 16.09 0.72
N CYS A 19 0.54 16.24 0.73
CA CYS A 19 -0.16 17.51 0.71
C CYS A 19 -1.58 17.34 1.28
N SER A 20 -2.19 18.44 1.73
CA SER A 20 -3.59 18.43 2.17
C SER A 20 -4.54 18.62 0.98
N ASN A 21 -5.70 17.95 1.01
CA ASN A 21 -6.78 18.15 0.06
C ASN A 21 -8.15 18.01 0.77
N ASN A 22 -9.25 17.88 0.04
CA ASN A 22 -10.59 17.81 0.64
C ASN A 22 -10.86 16.53 1.47
N TYR A 23 -10.04 15.49 1.35
CA TYR A 23 -10.23 14.21 2.02
C TYR A 23 -8.99 13.71 2.78
N THR A 24 -7.85 14.40 2.68
CA THR A 24 -6.63 14.07 3.43
C THR A 24 -5.97 15.30 4.04
N ARG A 25 -5.23 15.09 5.13
CA ARG A 25 -4.35 16.08 5.76
C ARG A 25 -2.91 15.70 5.47
N ASP A 26 -2.07 16.72 5.29
CA ASP A 26 -0.63 16.54 5.16
C ASP A 26 -0.06 16.17 6.54
N ALA A 27 0.01 14.87 6.79
CA ALA A 27 0.54 14.28 8.00
C ALA A 27 1.78 13.44 7.64
N ARG A 28 2.29 12.67 8.59
CA ARG A 28 3.41 11.75 8.33
C ARG A 28 3.00 10.62 7.37
N ALA A 29 3.95 10.04 6.64
CA ALA A 29 3.71 8.73 6.02
C ALA A 29 3.82 7.61 7.07
N GLY A 30 2.98 6.58 6.97
CA GLY A 30 3.03 5.43 7.86
C GLY A 30 2.24 4.24 7.32
N LEU A 31 2.57 3.04 7.78
CA LEU A 31 1.87 1.81 7.46
C LEU A 31 1.68 0.99 8.75
N PHE A 32 0.45 0.55 8.98
CA PHE A 32 0.10 -0.37 10.05
C PHE A 32 -0.68 -1.54 9.44
N VAL A 33 -0.17 -2.76 9.60
CA VAL A 33 -0.79 -3.98 9.06
C VAL A 33 -0.70 -5.08 10.10
N GLN A 34 -1.76 -5.87 10.22
CA GLN A 34 -1.80 -7.05 11.08
C GLN A 34 -2.56 -8.18 10.38
N LEU A 35 -1.98 -9.37 10.41
CA LEU A 35 -2.63 -10.63 10.07
C LEU A 35 -2.86 -11.43 11.35
N ASP A 36 -4.12 -11.62 11.70
CA ASP A 36 -4.56 -12.57 12.73
C ASP A 36 -4.90 -13.91 12.09
N MET A 37 -4.21 -14.98 12.50
CA MET A 37 -4.45 -16.34 12.03
C MET A 37 -4.91 -17.23 13.18
N SER A 38 -5.89 -18.09 12.89
CA SER A 38 -6.29 -19.20 13.75
C SER A 38 -6.51 -20.48 12.94
N TRP A 39 -6.11 -21.62 13.49
CA TRP A 39 -6.24 -22.94 12.85
C TRP A 39 -7.27 -23.83 13.55
N ASP A 40 -7.55 -23.53 14.82
CA ASP A 40 -8.57 -24.13 15.65
C ASP A 40 -8.96 -23.13 16.75
N ASN A 41 -9.79 -23.56 17.71
CA ASN A 41 -10.23 -22.71 18.83
C ASN A 41 -9.12 -22.40 19.87
N LYS A 42 -7.87 -22.80 19.65
CA LYS A 42 -6.80 -22.72 20.65
C LYS A 42 -5.51 -22.07 20.13
N SER A 43 -5.20 -22.22 18.85
CA SER A 43 -3.99 -21.68 18.23
C SER A 43 -4.28 -20.35 17.53
N ARG A 44 -3.71 -19.26 18.04
CA ARG A 44 -3.70 -17.94 17.42
C ARG A 44 -2.28 -17.49 17.16
N GLN A 45 -2.03 -16.96 15.96
CA GLN A 45 -0.79 -16.28 15.61
C GLN A 45 -1.11 -14.88 15.09
N VAL A 46 -0.29 -13.91 15.48
CA VAL A 46 -0.37 -12.53 14.98
C VAL A 46 0.92 -12.20 14.25
N ILE A 47 0.80 -11.70 13.03
CA ILE A 47 1.92 -11.17 12.24
C ILE A 47 1.62 -9.69 12.01
N GLY A 48 2.40 -8.80 12.62
CA GLY A 48 2.25 -7.35 12.49
C GLY A 48 3.35 -6.70 11.66
N SER A 49 3.10 -5.46 11.23
CA SER A 49 4.13 -4.54 10.75
C SER A 49 5.12 -4.21 11.89
N ASP A 50 6.40 -4.52 11.71
CA ASP A 50 7.46 -4.31 12.69
C ASP A 50 8.82 -4.03 12.02
N ALA A 51 9.91 -3.96 12.81
CA ALA A 51 11.26 -3.69 12.32
C ALA A 51 11.85 -4.78 11.39
N ARG A 52 11.21 -5.95 11.27
CA ARG A 52 11.68 -7.06 10.42
C ARG A 52 11.18 -6.95 8.99
N TRP A 53 10.24 -6.05 8.73
CA TRP A 53 9.78 -5.75 7.38
C TRP A 53 10.88 -5.12 6.55
N LYS A 54 10.70 -5.14 5.24
CA LYS A 54 11.57 -4.50 4.26
C LYS A 54 10.80 -3.42 3.53
N VAL A 55 11.43 -2.27 3.34
CA VAL A 55 10.82 -1.13 2.67
C VAL A 55 11.75 -0.57 1.60
N ARG A 56 11.14 -0.07 0.53
CA ARG A 56 11.81 0.68 -0.53
C ARG A 56 10.86 1.77 -0.96
N GLN A 57 11.39 2.96 -1.25
CA GLN A 57 10.60 3.99 -1.93
C GLN A 57 10.16 3.47 -3.31
N ALA A 58 8.87 3.60 -3.62
CA ALA A 58 8.34 3.33 -4.95
C ALA A 58 8.82 4.41 -5.93
N ARG A 59 9.89 4.12 -6.68
CA ARG A 59 10.55 5.08 -7.59
C ARG A 59 9.88 5.23 -8.95
N GLY A 60 8.93 4.36 -9.29
CA GLY A 60 8.16 4.45 -10.53
C GLY A 60 7.31 5.71 -10.64
N TRP A 61 6.85 6.28 -9.52
CA TRP A 61 6.02 7.49 -9.53
C TRP A 61 6.87 8.76 -9.42
N ARG A 62 6.68 9.68 -10.36
CA ARG A 62 7.23 11.04 -10.24
C ARG A 62 6.56 11.78 -9.09
N ARG A 63 7.36 12.58 -8.37
CA ARG A 63 6.91 13.37 -7.22
C ARG A 63 6.84 14.87 -7.52
N ASP A 64 7.39 15.30 -8.65
CA ASP A 64 7.37 16.67 -9.16
C ASP A 64 6.15 16.91 -10.08
N VAL A 65 4.99 16.45 -9.62
CA VAL A 65 3.71 16.55 -10.32
C VAL A 65 2.75 17.43 -9.53
N GLY A 66 1.99 18.27 -10.24
CA GLY A 66 1.02 19.17 -9.62
C GLY A 66 -0.27 18.47 -9.19
N LEU A 67 -1.03 19.16 -8.33
CA LEU A 67 -2.42 18.80 -8.07
C LEU A 67 -3.25 18.96 -9.34
N VAL A 68 -4.06 17.95 -9.67
CA VAL A 68 -5.15 18.10 -10.64
C VAL A 68 -6.17 19.10 -10.08
N SER A 69 -6.56 18.89 -8.82
CA SER A 69 -7.38 19.81 -8.02
C SER A 69 -7.37 19.39 -6.55
N ASN A 70 -7.86 20.25 -5.67
CA ASN A 70 -8.10 19.92 -4.25
C ASN A 70 -9.17 18.84 -4.02
N LYS A 71 -9.95 18.46 -5.05
CA LYS A 71 -11.01 17.44 -4.96
C LYS A 71 -10.56 16.05 -5.40
N VAL A 72 -9.56 15.96 -6.27
CA VAL A 72 -9.14 14.71 -6.91
C VAL A 72 -7.76 14.26 -6.43
N GLY A 73 -6.85 15.20 -6.10
CA GLY A 73 -5.49 14.89 -5.69
C GLY A 73 -4.46 15.21 -6.78
N VAL A 74 -3.37 14.46 -6.82
CA VAL A 74 -2.24 14.65 -7.75
C VAL A 74 -2.36 13.73 -8.96
N THR A 75 -1.78 14.15 -10.09
CA THR A 75 -1.65 13.31 -11.29
C THR A 75 -0.62 12.21 -11.05
N GLU A 76 -0.92 10.97 -11.46
CA GLU A 76 0.08 9.91 -11.51
C GLU A 76 0.85 9.96 -12.83
N VAL A 77 2.18 10.06 -12.73
CA VAL A 77 3.10 9.83 -13.85
C VAL A 77 4.01 8.69 -13.44
N TYR A 78 3.82 7.54 -14.07
CA TYR A 78 4.44 6.27 -13.69
C TYR A 78 5.38 5.75 -14.78
N ASP A 79 6.62 5.43 -14.39
CA ASP A 79 7.60 4.71 -15.21
C ASP A 79 7.76 3.28 -14.68
N ALA A 80 7.21 2.33 -15.44
CA ALA A 80 7.23 0.91 -15.10
C ALA A 80 8.66 0.32 -15.08
N ASN A 81 9.64 0.94 -15.73
CA ASN A 81 11.03 0.43 -15.75
C ASN A 81 11.74 0.60 -14.40
N LEU A 82 11.22 1.49 -13.54
CA LEU A 82 11.81 1.78 -12.22
C LEU A 82 11.20 0.94 -11.09
N ASP A 83 10.18 0.14 -11.40
CA ASP A 83 9.53 -0.74 -10.44
C ASP A 83 10.00 -2.19 -10.63
N PRO A 84 10.43 -2.88 -9.55
CA PRO A 84 10.90 -4.23 -9.63
C PRO A 84 9.74 -5.15 -9.94
N ALA A 85 9.80 -5.84 -11.08
CA ALA A 85 8.79 -6.84 -11.43
C ALA A 85 8.66 -7.90 -10.32
N ASN A 86 7.42 -8.31 -10.05
CA ASN A 86 7.09 -9.41 -9.13
C ASN A 86 7.57 -9.22 -7.68
N TRP A 87 7.81 -7.98 -7.23
CA TRP A 87 8.25 -7.70 -5.85
C TRP A 87 7.29 -8.21 -4.76
N ALA A 88 6.01 -8.41 -5.12
CA ALA A 88 4.98 -8.93 -4.23
C ALA A 88 4.91 -10.47 -4.18
N GLU A 89 5.73 -11.19 -4.97
CA GLU A 89 5.68 -12.64 -5.07
C GLU A 89 6.69 -13.33 -4.13
N PRO A 90 6.38 -14.54 -3.61
CA PRO A 90 7.35 -15.35 -2.89
C PRO A 90 8.61 -15.63 -3.71
N GLY A 91 9.78 -15.36 -3.11
CA GLY A 91 11.08 -15.64 -3.75
C GLY A 91 11.72 -14.42 -4.40
N PHE A 92 11.06 -13.27 -4.43
CA PHE A 92 11.72 -12.00 -4.72
C PHE A 92 12.89 -11.74 -3.76
N ASP A 93 14.00 -11.21 -4.29
CA ASP A 93 15.17 -10.82 -3.51
C ASP A 93 15.05 -9.36 -3.05
N ASP A 94 14.60 -9.18 -1.81
CA ASP A 94 14.48 -7.88 -1.14
C ASP A 94 15.70 -7.54 -0.27
N SER A 95 16.84 -8.23 -0.46
CA SER A 95 18.04 -8.02 0.36
C SER A 95 18.58 -6.58 0.30
N SER A 96 18.37 -5.90 -0.83
CA SER A 96 18.73 -4.50 -1.05
C SER A 96 17.78 -3.49 -0.40
N TRP A 97 16.64 -3.93 0.13
CA TRP A 97 15.65 -3.06 0.75
C TRP A 97 16.03 -2.72 2.20
N GLU A 98 15.66 -1.51 2.60
CA GLU A 98 16.00 -0.95 3.90
C GLU A 98 15.03 -1.48 4.97
N PRO A 99 15.45 -1.59 6.23
CA PRO A 99 14.50 -1.78 7.33
C PRO A 99 13.63 -0.53 7.49
N PRO A 100 12.36 -0.65 7.94
CA PRO A 100 11.52 0.50 8.20
C PRO A 100 12.01 1.28 9.44
N TYR A 101 11.68 2.56 9.47
CA TYR A 101 11.65 3.31 10.72
C TYR A 101 10.37 2.94 11.50
N VAL A 102 10.52 2.40 12.71
CA VAL A 102 9.39 2.06 13.57
C VAL A 102 8.87 3.31 14.27
N ILE A 103 7.64 3.68 13.96
CA ILE A 103 6.95 4.81 14.58
C ILE A 103 6.50 4.41 16.00
N PRO A 104 6.79 5.21 17.05
CA PRO A 104 6.28 4.97 18.40
C PRO A 104 4.74 4.90 18.45
N LYS A 105 4.20 4.07 19.34
CA LYS A 105 2.75 3.79 19.41
C LYS A 105 1.90 5.02 19.73
N ASP A 106 2.44 5.94 20.49
CA ASP A 106 1.80 7.16 21.00
C ASP A 106 2.00 8.38 20.10
N GLU A 107 2.61 8.19 18.93
CA GLU A 107 2.84 9.26 17.96
C GLU A 107 1.52 9.73 17.32
N THR A 108 1.37 11.05 17.22
CA THR A 108 0.22 11.68 16.54
C THR A 108 0.45 11.77 15.02
N PRO A 109 -0.61 11.82 14.18
CA PRO A 109 -2.03 11.99 14.52
C PRO A 109 -2.85 10.69 14.69
N TRP A 110 -2.31 9.50 14.39
CA TRP A 110 -3.08 8.25 14.46
C TRP A 110 -3.05 7.58 15.84
N SER A 111 -3.52 8.29 16.86
CA SER A 111 -3.53 7.78 18.25
C SER A 111 -4.60 6.69 18.51
N TYR A 112 -5.56 6.53 17.59
CA TYR A 112 -6.62 5.53 17.68
C TYR A 112 -7.02 5.01 16.30
N LEU A 113 -7.36 3.72 16.21
CA LEU A 113 -7.78 3.06 14.98
C LEU A 113 -9.22 2.56 15.13
N GLU A 114 -10.06 2.86 14.14
CA GLU A 114 -11.44 2.39 14.10
C GLU A 114 -11.67 1.39 12.97
N PRO A 115 -12.49 0.35 13.21
CA PRO A 115 -12.94 -0.52 12.13
C PRO A 115 -13.70 0.27 11.07
N ARG A 116 -13.44 -0.04 9.80
CA ARG A 116 -14.20 0.53 8.67
C ARG A 116 -15.69 0.22 8.83
N GLN A 117 -16.54 1.24 8.71
CA GLN A 117 -18.00 1.14 8.89
C GLN A 117 -18.78 0.93 7.59
N THR A 118 -18.09 0.91 6.44
CA THR A 118 -18.70 0.74 5.10
C THR A 118 -18.11 -0.46 4.38
N PRO A 119 -18.83 -1.09 3.43
CA PRO A 119 -18.28 -2.16 2.61
C PRO A 119 -17.04 -1.74 1.82
N MET A 120 -16.26 -2.72 1.35
CA MET A 120 -15.19 -2.45 0.39
C MET A 120 -15.76 -1.89 -0.91
N MET A 121 -14.97 -1.09 -1.61
CA MET A 121 -15.32 -0.66 -2.96
C MET A 121 -15.25 -1.86 -3.90
N GLU A 122 -16.11 -1.85 -4.91
CA GLU A 122 -16.08 -2.83 -6.00
C GLU A 122 -15.14 -2.34 -7.10
N GLU A 123 -14.34 -3.25 -7.65
CA GLU A 123 -13.50 -3.02 -8.81
C GLU A 123 -13.96 -3.95 -9.94
N VAL A 124 -14.34 -3.37 -11.09
CA VAL A 124 -14.87 -4.10 -12.24
C VAL A 124 -14.08 -3.70 -13.48
N GLU A 125 -13.52 -4.69 -14.17
CA GLU A 125 -12.87 -4.49 -15.47
C GLU A 125 -13.93 -4.31 -16.56
N VAL A 126 -13.83 -3.20 -17.30
CA VAL A 126 -14.74 -2.90 -18.43
C VAL A 126 -13.90 -2.60 -19.67
N PHE A 127 -14.09 -3.39 -20.72
CA PHE A 127 -13.33 -3.24 -21.96
C PHE A 127 -13.93 -2.13 -22.86
N PRO A 128 -13.10 -1.37 -23.58
CA PRO A 128 -13.57 -0.45 -24.61
C PRO A 128 -14.38 -1.17 -25.69
N SER A 129 -15.50 -0.58 -26.12
CA SER A 129 -16.36 -1.18 -27.15
C SER A 129 -15.86 -0.98 -28.58
N ARG A 130 -15.12 0.11 -28.83
CA ARG A 130 -14.49 0.41 -30.13
C ARG A 130 -13.44 1.51 -30.02
N VAL A 131 -12.49 1.52 -30.95
CA VAL A 131 -11.59 2.67 -31.20
C VAL A 131 -12.30 3.62 -32.17
N VAL A 132 -12.47 4.89 -31.78
CA VAL A 132 -13.16 5.89 -32.62
C VAL A 132 -12.23 6.48 -33.68
N LYS A 133 -10.95 6.63 -33.36
CA LYS A 133 -9.92 7.15 -34.26
C LYS A 133 -8.54 6.65 -33.81
N ALA A 134 -7.71 6.28 -34.78
CA ALA A 134 -6.26 6.13 -34.61
C ALA A 134 -5.58 7.19 -35.49
N GLY A 135 -4.49 7.76 -34.98
CA GLY A 135 -3.69 8.78 -35.68
C GLY A 135 -2.34 8.26 -36.11
#